data_AF-A0A6B3GAP1-F1
#
_entry.id   AF-A0A6B3GAP1-F1
#
_cell.length_a   1.000
_cell.length_b   1.000
_cell.length_c   1.000
_cell.angle_alpha   90.00
_cell.angle_beta   90.00
_cell.angle_gamma   90.00
#
_symmetry.space_group_name_H-M   'P 1'
#
loop_
_entity.id
_entity.type
_entity.pdbx_description
1 polymer ?
#
loop_
_entity_poly.entity_id
_entity_poly.type
_entity_poly.pdbx_seq_one_letter_code
_entity_poly.pdbx_strand_id
1 'polypeptide(L)'
;MADRETRPTTVWSRPQRGARGPAPERSRTQITAAALALADAEGLAAVSMRALAQRLGTGPASLYRYVGSRDELLDLMADAVAGELDL
;
A
#
# COMPACT_ATOMS: atom_id res chain seq x y z
N MET A 1 -9.89 4.39 -36.07
CA MET A 1 -10.41 4.58 -34.70
C MET A 1 -9.42 3.90 -33.77
N ALA A 2 -8.58 4.67 -33.09
CA ALA A 2 -7.47 4.13 -32.29
C ALA A 2 -8.00 3.51 -30.99
N ASP A 3 -7.63 2.26 -30.78
CA ASP A 3 -7.85 1.48 -29.57
C ASP A 3 -7.08 2.13 -28.42
N ARG A 4 -7.79 2.70 -27.43
CA ARG A 4 -7.18 3.26 -26.22
C ARG A 4 -7.01 2.12 -25.23
N GLU A 5 -5.97 1.35 -25.43
CA GLU A 5 -5.57 0.29 -24.50
C GLU A 5 -5.26 0.92 -23.14
N THR A 6 -6.20 0.76 -22.21
CA THR A 6 -6.14 1.36 -20.88
C THR A 6 -5.20 0.51 -20.05
N ARG A 7 -3.89 0.75 -20.15
CA ARG A 7 -2.89 0.02 -19.36
C ARG A 7 -3.22 0.22 -17.87
N PRO A 8 -3.36 -0.84 -17.07
CA PRO A 8 -3.63 -0.71 -15.65
C PRO A 8 -2.48 0.07 -15.00
N THR A 9 -2.80 1.18 -14.33
CA THR A 9 -1.82 2.04 -13.67
C THR A 9 -1.16 1.25 -12.54
N THR A 10 0.08 0.82 -12.76
CA THR A 10 0.88 0.06 -11.79
C THR A 10 1.21 0.91 -10.57
N VAL A 11 1.43 0.26 -9.42
CA VAL A 11 1.77 0.94 -8.15
C VAL A 11 2.95 1.89 -8.29
N TRP A 12 3.98 1.44 -9.00
CA TRP A 12 5.23 2.17 -9.24
C TRP A 12 5.06 3.42 -10.11
N SER A 13 3.98 3.49 -10.89
CA SER A 13 3.71 4.62 -11.79
C SER A 13 2.89 5.73 -11.13
N ARG A 14 2.37 5.52 -9.91
CA ARG A 14 1.48 6.48 -9.25
C ARG A 14 2.29 7.54 -8.50
N PRO A 15 2.23 8.82 -8.88
CA PRO A 15 2.96 9.87 -8.20
C PRO A 15 2.57 9.90 -6.72
N GLN A 16 3.56 9.84 -5.84
CA GLN A 16 3.40 10.12 -4.41
C GLN A 16 2.79 11.53 -4.33
N ARG A 17 1.53 11.68 -3.92
CA ARG A 17 0.86 13.00 -3.92
C ARG A 17 1.74 14.02 -3.19
N GLY A 18 2.19 15.03 -3.93
CA GLY A 18 2.88 16.19 -3.37
C GLY A 18 1.94 16.96 -2.43
N ALA A 19 2.46 17.37 -1.28
CA ALA A 19 1.70 17.97 -0.20
C ALA A 19 1.10 19.33 -0.62
N ARG A 20 -0.22 19.39 -0.79
CA ARG A 20 -0.98 20.65 -0.71
C ARG A 20 -2.15 20.43 0.25
N GLY A 21 -2.01 20.95 1.47
CA GLY A 21 -2.92 20.71 2.60
C GLY A 21 -2.16 20.32 3.88
N PRO A 22 -2.85 20.11 5.01
CA PRO A 22 -2.26 19.56 6.22
C PRO A 22 -1.48 18.28 5.91
N ALA A 23 -0.37 18.06 6.62
CA ALA A 23 0.47 16.88 6.40
C ALA A 23 -0.41 15.60 6.41
N PRO A 24 -0.25 14.70 5.44
CA PRO A 24 -1.06 13.50 5.38
C PRO A 24 -0.85 12.70 6.67
N GLU A 25 -1.94 12.33 7.35
CA GLU A 25 -1.89 11.61 8.63
C GLU A 25 -1.07 10.31 8.55
N ARG A 26 -0.94 9.74 7.34
CA ARG A 26 -0.14 8.55 7.07
C ARG A 26 0.61 8.65 5.75
N SER A 27 1.67 7.85 5.60
CA SER A 27 2.39 7.63 4.35
C SER A 27 2.22 6.20 3.84
N ARG A 28 2.51 5.97 2.54
CA ARG A 28 2.57 4.60 1.97
C ARG A 28 3.53 3.71 2.77
N THR A 29 4.71 4.22 3.10
CA THR A 29 5.71 3.50 3.90
C THR A 29 5.19 3.04 5.26
N GLN A 30 4.44 3.89 5.97
CA GLN A 30 3.85 3.52 7.26
C GLN A 30 2.77 2.43 7.11
N ILE A 31 1.98 2.48 6.03
CA ILE A 31 0.97 1.45 5.74
C ILE A 31 1.65 0.12 5.41
N THR A 32 2.71 0.14 4.60
CA THR A 32 3.50 -1.05 4.26
C THR A 32 4.13 -1.67 5.51
N ALA A 33 4.77 -0.87 6.37
CA ALA A 33 5.37 -1.34 7.62
C ALA A 33 4.33 -1.99 8.55
N ALA A 34 3.14 -1.41 8.66
CA ALA A 34 2.07 -1.99 9.45
C ALA A 34 1.52 -3.31 8.86
N ALA A 35 1.53 -3.45 7.52
CA ALA A 35 1.15 -4.68 6.85
C ALA A 35 2.20 -5.79 7.01
N LEU A 36 3.49 -5.45 6.96
CA LEU A 36 4.58 -6.38 7.30
C LEU A 36 4.47 -6.87 8.73
N ALA A 37 4.31 -5.96 9.71
CA ALA A 37 4.13 -6.34 11.11
C ALA A 37 2.88 -7.21 11.35
N LEU A 38 1.83 -7.06 10.55
CA LEU A 38 0.67 -7.94 10.57
C LEU A 38 1.00 -9.33 9.99
N ALA A 39 1.73 -9.37 8.87
CA ALA A 39 2.17 -10.62 8.26
C ALA A 39 3.11 -11.40 9.18
N ASP A 40 4.01 -10.74 9.89
CA ASP A 40 4.93 -11.36 10.84
C ASP A 40 4.20 -11.95 12.05
N ALA A 41 3.14 -11.29 12.51
CA ALA A 41 2.39 -11.70 13.70
C ALA A 41 1.34 -12.79 13.40
N GLU A 42 0.66 -12.71 12.26
CA GLU A 42 -0.54 -13.51 11.97
C GLU A 42 -0.44 -14.28 10.64
N GLY A 43 0.68 -14.16 9.93
CA GLY A 43 0.89 -14.73 8.60
C GLY A 43 0.33 -13.88 7.48
N LEU A 44 0.85 -14.09 6.26
CA LEU A 44 0.47 -13.31 5.07
C LEU A 44 -1.03 -13.42 4.71
N ALA A 45 -1.66 -14.55 5.04
CA ALA A 45 -3.09 -14.77 4.79
C ALA A 45 -3.99 -13.83 5.62
N ALA A 46 -3.52 -13.37 6.80
CA ALA A 46 -4.24 -12.40 7.63
C ALA A 46 -4.21 -10.98 7.05
N VAL A 47 -3.26 -10.68 6.17
CA VAL A 47 -3.12 -9.36 5.55
C VAL A 47 -4.29 -9.10 4.62
N SER A 48 -5.18 -8.20 5.06
CA SER A 48 -6.31 -7.70 4.29
C SER A 48 -6.49 -6.20 4.55
N MET A 49 -7.13 -5.49 3.61
CA MET A 49 -7.42 -4.06 3.77
C MET A 49 -8.22 -3.77 5.05
N ARG A 50 -9.11 -4.69 5.46
CA ARG A 50 -9.92 -4.57 6.67
C ARG A 50 -9.08 -4.75 7.94
N ALA A 51 -8.28 -5.82 8.00
CA ALA A 51 -7.42 -6.09 9.16
C ALA A 51 -6.40 -4.95 9.35
N LEU A 52 -5.81 -4.47 8.26
CA LEU A 52 -4.88 -3.36 8.29
C LEU A 52 -5.54 -2.05 8.76
N ALA A 53 -6.76 -1.77 8.29
CA ALA A 53 -7.50 -0.58 8.72
C ALA A 53 -7.81 -0.62 10.22
N GLN A 54 -8.25 -1.78 10.73
CA GLN A 54 -8.47 -1.99 12.17
C GLN A 54 -7.20 -1.77 12.98
N ARG A 55 -6.08 -2.38 12.56
CA ARG A 55 -4.78 -2.24 13.23
C ARG A 55 -4.30 -0.79 13.26
N LEU A 56 -4.58 -0.03 12.19
CA LEU A 56 -4.24 1.39 12.08
C LEU A 56 -5.26 2.33 12.74
N GLY A 57 -6.36 1.83 13.30
CA GLY A 57 -7.40 2.66 13.90
C GLY A 57 -8.11 3.57 12.89
N THR A 58 -8.30 3.11 11.65
CA THR A 58 -8.93 3.89 10.57
C THR A 58 -9.96 3.06 9.80
N GLY A 59 -10.68 3.71 8.89
CA GLY A 59 -11.59 3.03 7.96
C GLY A 59 -10.86 2.54 6.71
N PRO A 60 -11.29 1.43 6.06
CA PRO A 60 -10.67 0.93 4.83
C PRO A 60 -10.61 1.97 3.70
N ALA A 61 -11.62 2.83 3.59
CA ALA A 61 -11.66 3.94 2.63
C ALA A 61 -10.45 4.89 2.75
N SER A 62 -9.93 5.09 3.97
CA SER A 62 -8.76 5.92 4.20
C SER A 62 -7.49 5.32 3.61
N LEU A 63 -7.37 3.99 3.62
CA LEU A 63 -6.21 3.26 3.09
C LEU A 63 -6.16 3.29 1.56
N TYR A 64 -7.33 3.24 0.90
CA TYR A 64 -7.43 3.30 -0.55
C TYR A 64 -6.92 4.62 -1.15
N ARG A 65 -6.74 5.68 -0.35
CA ARG A 65 -6.07 6.92 -0.77
C ARG A 65 -4.56 6.76 -1.01
N TYR A 66 -3.98 5.71 -0.44
CA TYR A 66 -2.54 5.42 -0.49
C TYR A 66 -2.24 4.18 -1.33
N VAL A 67 -3.07 3.14 -1.22
CA VAL A 67 -2.87 1.83 -1.83
C VAL A 67 -4.18 1.40 -2.50
N GLY A 68 -4.20 1.31 -3.82
CA GLY A 68 -5.44 1.12 -4.58
C GLY A 68 -6.03 -0.28 -4.52
N SER A 69 -5.25 -1.29 -4.12
CA SER A 69 -5.74 -2.67 -3.95
C SER A 69 -4.92 -3.44 -2.91
N ARG A 70 -5.39 -4.65 -2.56
CA ARG A 70 -4.61 -5.59 -1.75
C ARG A 70 -3.36 -6.05 -2.49
N ASP A 71 -3.46 -6.31 -3.79
CA ASP A 71 -2.31 -6.76 -4.58
C ASP A 71 -1.22 -5.68 -4.62
N GLU A 72 -1.63 -4.42 -4.77
CA GLU A 72 -0.72 -3.27 -4.68
C GLU A 72 -0.06 -3.16 -3.30
N LEU A 73 -0.76 -3.53 -2.21
CA LEU A 73 -0.17 -3.59 -0.89
C LEU A 73 0.90 -4.68 -0.81
N LEU A 74 0.63 -5.85 -1.40
CA LEU A 74 1.57 -6.96 -1.43
C LEU A 74 2.82 -6.63 -2.25
N ASP A 75 2.66 -5.95 -3.39
CA ASP A 75 3.78 -5.46 -4.19
C ASP A 75 4.69 -4.52 -3.37
N LEU A 76 4.10 -3.60 -2.60
CA LEU A 76 4.84 -2.70 -1.73
C LEU A 76 5.54 -3.43 -0.57
N MET A 77 4.90 -4.46 -0.02
CA MET A 77 5.53 -5.30 1.02
C MET A 77 6.72 -6.07 0.46
N ALA A 78 6.58 -6.65 -0.74
CA ALA A 78 7.66 -7.37 -1.41
C ALA A 78 8.84 -6.45 -1.74
N ASP A 79 8.57 -5.25 -2.26
CA ASP A 79 9.58 -4.22 -2.53
C ASP A 79 10.33 -3.81 -1.26
N ALA A 80 9.60 -3.58 -0.16
CA ALA A 80 10.21 -3.22 1.12
C ALA A 80 11.15 -4.31 1.65
N VAL A 81 10.73 -5.58 1.61
CA VAL A 81 11.57 -6.72 2.04
C VAL A 81 12.76 -6.93 1.10
N ALA A 82 12.55 -6.79 -0.20
CA ALA A 82 13.65 -6.90 -1.17
C ALA A 82 14.72 -5.82 -0.95
N GLY A 83 14.32 -4.61 -0.52
CA GLY A 83 15.23 -3.53 -0.18
C GLY A 83 16.08 -3.76 1.08
N GLU A 84 15.76 -4.77 1.90
CA GLU A 84 16.57 -5.18 3.06
C GLU A 84 17.71 -6.14 2.67
N LEU A 85 17.67 -6.70 1.46
CA LEU A 85 18.69 -7.61 0.97
C LEU A 85 19.92 -6.82 0.47
N ASP A 86 21.07 -7.11 1.07
CA ASP A 86 22.36 -6.55 0.65
C ASP A 86 22.95 -7.45 -0.46
N LEU A 87 22.49 -7.22 -1.70
CA LEU A 87 22.87 -7.99 -2.91
C LEU A 87 24.15 -7.48 -3.58
#